data_AF-A0A167DKR6-F1
#
_entry.id   AF-A0A167DKR6-F1
#
_cell.length_a   1.000
_cell.length_b   1.000
_cell.length_c   1.000
_cell.angle_alpha   90.00
_cell.angle_beta   90.00
_cell.angle_gamma   90.00
#
_symmetry.space_group_name_H-M   'P 1'
#
loop_
_entity.id
_entity.type
_entity.pdbx_description
1 polymer ?
#
loop_
_entity_poly.entity_id
_entity_poly.type
_entity_poly.pdbx_seq_one_letter_code
_entity_poly.pdbx_strand_id
1 'polypeptide(L)'
;MASSISHQAAVVPTPVQAVSDASDMATGSQKATEYWSKYFRAVLKPLFESVGGYTASEQESQIQFLNEHVAPVLGPVPSEPFDAFNMPYNCSPLETSINFTTKGVPKARVWMNLGKPLDQTRFLPGVAEKDKEVLQNIARATGADTRWMDCLMKALFLTPAQMEAVRARNGPVWPFSLFCFDFDGADRTMRAYFPAVPRGGRTRTEVCLDAIEKLEPAGEKLKPALDHVLGYLGNNKYEAALHMLGVDLVDPEKARLKVYLDVNSNSWNAARDVMTLGGRLNDEVTLKGVEILRSIWPLLRDEPENTDDDWSKPPVIPSVSFPGQQYSIEITAGSSIPEIKIYAPLMQFTKTTQRAEQNMYKILQKLNHPWGSNGKLETAMKAMCGEEMVRGLGVVTFSYSEKKGAYTTFYFSPLTNYDDKVQFNYRDLSKA
;
A
#
# COMPACT_ATOMS: atom_id res chain seq x y z
N MET A 1 -52.97 1.66 -7.10
CA MET A 1 -52.30 1.06 -8.27
C MET A 1 -50.83 0.91 -7.94
N ALA A 2 -50.41 -0.29 -7.58
CA ALA A 2 -49.01 -0.59 -7.27
C ALA A 2 -48.32 -1.05 -8.56
N SER A 3 -47.29 -0.32 -9.02
CA SER A 3 -46.44 -0.79 -10.11
C SER A 3 -45.24 -1.54 -9.53
N SER A 4 -45.18 -2.83 -9.84
CA SER A 4 -44.07 -3.72 -9.54
C SER A 4 -42.81 -3.28 -10.30
N ILE A 5 -41.76 -2.91 -9.57
CA ILE A 5 -40.41 -2.76 -10.12
C ILE A 5 -39.77 -4.15 -10.06
N SER A 6 -39.47 -4.72 -11.23
CA SER A 6 -38.71 -5.97 -11.35
C SER A 6 -37.28 -5.74 -10.90
N HIS A 7 -36.89 -6.25 -9.74
CA HIS A 7 -35.48 -6.41 -9.38
C HIS A 7 -34.90 -7.52 -10.26
N GLN A 8 -34.12 -7.15 -11.27
CA GLN A 8 -33.14 -8.08 -11.85
C GLN A 8 -32.17 -8.43 -10.72
N ALA A 9 -32.19 -9.70 -10.31
CA ALA A 9 -31.24 -10.25 -9.37
C ALA A 9 -29.83 -10.03 -9.93
N ALA A 10 -29.02 -9.24 -9.24
CA ALA A 10 -27.59 -9.16 -9.51
C ALA A 10 -27.03 -10.57 -9.34
N VAL A 11 -26.38 -11.07 -10.39
CA VAL A 11 -25.63 -12.33 -10.34
C VAL A 11 -24.56 -12.15 -9.26
N VAL A 12 -24.73 -12.84 -8.13
CA VAL A 12 -23.75 -12.89 -7.05
C VAL A 12 -22.51 -13.61 -7.61
N PRO A 13 -21.34 -12.97 -7.67
CA PRO A 13 -20.12 -13.66 -8.08
C PRO A 13 -19.82 -14.80 -7.12
N THR A 14 -19.43 -15.95 -7.66
CA THR A 14 -18.95 -17.08 -6.86
C THR A 14 -17.78 -16.60 -5.99
N PRO A 15 -17.75 -16.93 -4.69
CA PRO A 15 -16.61 -16.61 -3.82
C PRO A 15 -15.29 -17.06 -4.45
N VAL A 16 -14.17 -16.43 -4.07
CA VAL A 16 -12.83 -16.99 -4.31
C VAL A 16 -12.84 -18.42 -3.77
N GLN A 17 -12.95 -19.41 -4.67
CA GLN A 17 -12.74 -20.81 -4.29
C GLN A 17 -11.33 -20.90 -3.75
N ALA A 18 -11.14 -21.62 -2.63
CA ALA A 18 -9.82 -21.98 -2.14
C ALA A 18 -8.95 -22.38 -3.34
N VAL A 19 -7.84 -21.68 -3.54
CA VAL A 19 -7.00 -21.85 -4.73
C VAL A 19 -6.64 -23.32 -4.79
N SER A 20 -7.10 -24.06 -5.81
CA SER A 20 -6.80 -25.48 -5.91
C SER A 20 -5.29 -25.67 -5.86
N ASP A 21 -4.83 -26.64 -5.06
CA ASP A 21 -3.41 -26.92 -4.91
C ASP A 21 -2.74 -27.04 -6.29
N ALA A 22 -1.48 -26.61 -6.37
CA ALA A 22 -0.67 -26.75 -7.59
C ALA A 22 -0.62 -28.23 -8.02
N SER A 23 -0.32 -28.49 -9.29
CA SER A 23 -0.28 -29.88 -9.80
C SER A 23 0.62 -30.75 -8.93
N ASP A 24 0.17 -31.96 -8.57
CA ASP A 24 0.98 -32.93 -7.83
C ASP A 24 2.26 -33.34 -8.58
N MET A 25 2.34 -33.03 -9.89
CA MET A 25 3.53 -33.26 -10.71
C MET A 25 4.53 -32.10 -10.72
N ALA A 26 4.17 -30.92 -10.21
CA ALA A 26 5.05 -29.74 -10.18
C ALA A 26 5.95 -29.76 -8.94
N THR A 27 7.25 -29.45 -9.12
CA THR A 27 8.22 -29.43 -8.02
C THR A 27 8.87 -28.04 -7.86
N GLY A 28 9.27 -27.69 -6.63
CA GLY A 28 10.02 -26.47 -6.33
C GLY A 28 9.39 -25.17 -6.85
N SER A 29 10.15 -24.41 -7.64
CA SER A 29 9.73 -23.10 -8.18
C SER A 29 8.58 -23.19 -9.19
N GLN A 30 8.42 -24.31 -9.90
CA GLN A 30 7.30 -24.50 -10.82
C GLN A 30 5.98 -24.56 -10.05
N LYS A 31 5.96 -25.28 -8.93
CA LYS A 31 4.80 -25.38 -8.05
C LYS A 31 4.39 -24.01 -7.50
N ALA A 32 5.38 -23.19 -7.10
CA ALA A 32 5.16 -21.82 -6.63
C ALA A 32 4.56 -20.94 -7.74
N THR A 33 5.12 -21.02 -8.93
CA THR A 33 4.63 -20.25 -10.10
C THR A 33 3.19 -20.60 -10.44
N GLU A 34 2.85 -21.90 -10.47
CA GLU A 34 1.48 -22.37 -10.72
C GLU A 34 0.50 -21.88 -9.66
N TYR A 35 0.90 -21.96 -8.37
CA TYR A 35 0.07 -21.48 -7.27
C TYR A 35 -0.21 -19.98 -7.42
N TRP A 36 0.83 -19.16 -7.55
CA TRP A 36 0.68 -17.70 -7.64
C TRP A 36 -0.08 -17.28 -8.90
N SER A 37 0.07 -18.00 -10.01
CA SER A 37 -0.70 -17.72 -11.23
C SER A 37 -2.20 -17.96 -11.04
N LYS A 38 -2.57 -19.08 -10.40
CA LYS A 38 -3.97 -19.35 -10.03
C LYS A 38 -4.49 -18.30 -9.04
N TYR A 39 -3.66 -17.95 -8.05
CA TYR A 39 -4.00 -16.97 -7.03
C TYR A 39 -4.26 -15.58 -7.62
N PHE A 40 -3.40 -15.08 -8.50
CA PHE A 40 -3.61 -13.80 -9.18
C PHE A 40 -4.94 -13.76 -9.93
N ARG A 41 -5.25 -14.82 -10.69
CA ARG A 41 -6.54 -14.91 -11.39
C ARG A 41 -7.72 -14.90 -10.41
N ALA A 42 -7.63 -15.69 -9.34
CA ALA A 42 -8.69 -15.83 -8.36
C ALA A 42 -9.00 -14.52 -7.62
N VAL A 43 -7.98 -13.68 -7.40
CA VAL A 43 -8.11 -12.40 -6.70
C VAL A 43 -8.45 -11.24 -7.65
N LEU A 44 -7.75 -11.13 -8.77
CA LEU A 44 -7.83 -9.94 -9.62
C LEU A 44 -9.04 -9.93 -10.53
N LYS A 45 -9.50 -11.11 -10.98
CA LYS A 45 -10.69 -11.17 -11.83
C LYS A 45 -11.93 -10.62 -11.09
N PRO A 46 -12.28 -11.09 -9.88
CA PRO A 46 -13.40 -10.53 -9.14
C PRO A 46 -13.20 -9.04 -8.78
N LEU A 47 -11.96 -8.62 -8.50
CA LEU A 47 -11.63 -7.21 -8.27
C LEU A 47 -11.92 -6.34 -9.49
N PHE A 48 -11.46 -6.72 -10.69
CA PHE A 48 -11.73 -5.97 -11.91
C PHE A 48 -13.21 -5.94 -12.27
N GLU A 49 -13.91 -7.06 -12.14
CA GLU A 49 -15.36 -7.14 -12.36
C GLU A 49 -16.13 -6.22 -11.40
N SER A 50 -15.71 -6.17 -10.13
CA SER A 50 -16.36 -5.36 -9.11
C SER A 50 -16.09 -3.86 -9.26
N VAL A 51 -14.84 -3.48 -9.55
CA VAL A 51 -14.44 -2.09 -9.82
C VAL A 51 -15.12 -1.58 -11.09
N GLY A 52 -15.20 -2.42 -12.12
CA GLY A 52 -15.71 -2.05 -13.43
C GLY A 52 -14.72 -1.19 -14.22
N GLY A 53 -15.05 -0.90 -15.49
CA GLY A 53 -14.19 -0.10 -16.37
C GLY A 53 -13.04 -0.86 -17.03
N TYR A 54 -13.03 -2.20 -16.94
CA TYR A 54 -12.08 -3.08 -17.64
C TYR A 54 -12.85 -4.09 -18.48
N THR A 55 -12.59 -4.15 -19.78
CA THR A 55 -13.11 -5.19 -20.68
C THR A 55 -12.49 -6.55 -20.34
N ALA A 56 -13.14 -7.65 -20.76
CA ALA A 56 -12.61 -8.99 -20.51
C ALA A 56 -11.19 -9.19 -21.08
N SER A 57 -10.89 -8.59 -22.23
CA SER A 57 -9.56 -8.65 -22.85
C SER A 57 -8.51 -7.87 -22.03
N GLU A 58 -8.89 -6.73 -21.46
CA GLU A 58 -7.98 -5.94 -20.62
C GLU A 58 -7.70 -6.65 -19.30
N GLN A 59 -8.73 -7.22 -18.66
CA GLN A 59 -8.58 -8.05 -17.46
C GLN A 59 -7.61 -9.21 -17.71
N GLU A 60 -7.78 -9.92 -18.83
CA GLU A 60 -6.91 -11.04 -19.19
C GLU A 60 -5.48 -10.56 -19.46
N SER A 61 -5.29 -9.42 -20.13
CA SER A 61 -3.96 -8.85 -20.36
C SER A 61 -3.22 -8.54 -19.06
N GLN A 62 -3.91 -7.98 -18.05
CA GLN A 62 -3.29 -7.70 -16.75
C GLN A 62 -2.94 -8.97 -15.99
N ILE A 63 -3.84 -9.96 -15.97
CA ILE A 63 -3.62 -11.24 -15.28
C ILE A 63 -2.48 -12.01 -15.96
N GLN A 64 -2.46 -12.08 -17.28
CA GLN A 64 -1.42 -12.74 -18.05
C GLN A 64 -0.04 -12.13 -17.76
N PHE A 65 0.05 -10.78 -17.75
CA PHE A 65 1.29 -10.09 -17.42
C PHE A 65 1.85 -10.51 -16.05
N LEU A 66 1.01 -10.57 -15.02
CA LEU A 66 1.43 -10.98 -13.68
C LEU A 66 1.83 -12.46 -13.64
N ASN A 67 1.11 -13.33 -14.34
CA ASN A 67 1.45 -14.76 -14.42
C ASN A 67 2.82 -14.97 -15.08
N GLU A 68 3.14 -14.21 -16.12
CA GLU A 68 4.39 -14.35 -16.87
C GLU A 68 5.59 -13.73 -16.14
N HIS A 69 5.41 -12.56 -15.52
CA HIS A 69 6.54 -11.77 -15.01
C HIS A 69 6.65 -11.69 -13.49
N VAL A 70 5.58 -11.99 -12.76
CA VAL A 70 5.55 -11.81 -11.29
C VAL A 70 5.37 -13.12 -10.54
N ALA A 71 4.46 -13.99 -10.98
CA ALA A 71 4.22 -15.28 -10.34
C ALA A 71 5.50 -16.14 -10.17
N PRO A 72 6.47 -16.13 -11.11
CA PRO A 72 7.72 -16.90 -10.95
C PRO A 72 8.64 -16.40 -9.83
N VAL A 73 8.41 -15.19 -9.31
CA VAL A 73 9.34 -14.48 -8.42
C VAL A 73 8.70 -13.97 -7.12
N LEU A 74 7.41 -14.24 -6.90
CA LEU A 74 6.66 -13.71 -5.76
C LEU A 74 6.98 -14.39 -4.41
N GLY A 75 7.56 -15.59 -4.44
CA GLY A 75 7.97 -16.32 -3.23
C GLY A 75 7.61 -17.82 -3.27
N PRO A 76 7.87 -18.56 -2.18
CA PRO A 76 7.56 -19.99 -2.10
C PRO A 76 6.05 -20.27 -2.18
N VAL A 77 5.68 -21.54 -2.40
CA VAL A 77 4.28 -21.98 -2.23
C VAL A 77 3.89 -21.79 -0.77
N PRO A 78 2.71 -21.23 -0.46
CA PRO A 78 2.26 -21.04 0.91
C PRO A 78 1.87 -22.34 1.66
N SER A 79 2.60 -23.45 1.49
CA SER A 79 2.34 -24.72 2.16
C SER A 79 3.37 -25.08 3.24
N GLU A 80 4.44 -24.30 3.37
CA GLU A 80 5.52 -24.51 4.33
C GLU A 80 5.55 -23.35 5.36
N PRO A 81 6.02 -23.55 6.60
CA PRO A 81 6.18 -22.44 7.56
C PRO A 81 7.22 -21.43 7.06
N PHE A 82 6.86 -20.15 6.99
CA PHE A 82 7.77 -19.06 6.68
C PHE A 82 7.53 -17.83 7.55
N ASP A 83 8.57 -17.01 7.75
CA ASP A 83 8.45 -15.73 8.46
C ASP A 83 7.59 -14.73 7.66
N ALA A 84 6.94 -13.79 8.35
CA ALA A 84 6.09 -12.81 7.68
C ALA A 84 6.81 -12.03 6.56
N PHE A 85 6.04 -11.59 5.57
CA PHE A 85 6.50 -10.57 4.63
C PHE A 85 6.48 -9.19 5.31
N ASN A 86 6.64 -8.10 4.54
CA ASN A 86 6.66 -6.74 5.10
C ASN A 86 5.35 -6.33 5.78
N MET A 87 4.24 -6.97 5.45
CA MET A 87 2.94 -6.64 6.01
C MET A 87 2.79 -7.33 7.36
N PRO A 88 2.62 -6.59 8.46
CA PRO A 88 2.66 -7.21 9.79
C PRO A 88 1.31 -7.77 10.23
N TYR A 89 0.27 -7.64 9.40
CA TYR A 89 -1.10 -8.12 9.65
C TYR A 89 -1.54 -9.18 8.64
N ASN A 90 -0.70 -9.56 7.67
CA ASN A 90 -0.95 -10.67 6.77
C ASN A 90 0.37 -11.33 6.36
N CYS A 91 0.32 -12.61 5.98
CA CYS A 91 1.49 -13.31 5.43
C CYS A 91 1.43 -13.43 3.92
N SER A 92 0.55 -12.64 3.29
CA SER A 92 0.47 -12.55 1.85
C SER A 92 1.65 -11.70 1.32
N PRO A 93 2.34 -12.14 0.26
CA PRO A 93 3.33 -11.29 -0.41
C PRO A 93 2.66 -10.13 -1.16
N LEU A 94 1.32 -10.05 -1.21
CA LEU A 94 0.60 -9.02 -1.94
C LEU A 94 -0.61 -8.48 -1.17
N GLU A 95 -0.99 -7.26 -1.53
CA GLU A 95 -2.20 -6.58 -1.07
C GLU A 95 -2.91 -5.97 -2.28
N THR A 96 -4.21 -6.22 -2.40
CA THR A 96 -5.04 -5.53 -3.40
C THR A 96 -5.66 -4.28 -2.81
N SER A 97 -6.04 -3.34 -3.66
CA SER A 97 -6.72 -2.16 -3.19
C SER A 97 -7.65 -1.57 -4.23
N ILE A 98 -8.66 -0.85 -3.72
CA ILE A 98 -9.56 -0.05 -4.54
C ILE A 98 -9.30 1.42 -4.21
N ASN A 99 -8.91 2.17 -5.24
CA ASN A 99 -8.72 3.62 -5.17
C ASN A 99 -10.03 4.31 -5.51
N PHE A 100 -10.63 5.02 -4.55
CA PHE A 100 -11.84 5.82 -4.74
C PHE A 100 -11.49 7.28 -4.94
N THR A 101 -12.25 7.95 -5.81
CA THR A 101 -12.13 9.39 -6.08
C THR A 101 -13.52 9.96 -6.31
N THR A 102 -13.74 11.20 -5.86
CA THR A 102 -15.01 11.91 -6.07
C THR A 102 -15.13 12.58 -7.43
N LYS A 103 -14.04 12.66 -8.20
CA LYS A 103 -14.00 13.27 -9.54
C LYS A 103 -13.54 12.30 -10.63
N GLY A 104 -13.64 11.00 -10.38
CA GLY A 104 -13.24 9.97 -11.33
C GLY A 104 -13.90 8.63 -11.03
N VAL A 105 -13.41 7.58 -11.70
CA VAL A 105 -13.87 6.22 -11.48
C VAL A 105 -12.95 5.49 -10.50
N PRO A 106 -13.47 4.54 -9.70
CA PRO A 106 -12.63 3.69 -8.88
C PRO A 106 -11.62 2.91 -9.73
N LYS A 107 -10.42 2.66 -9.19
CA LYS A 107 -9.36 1.90 -9.88
C LYS A 107 -8.79 0.79 -9.01
N ALA A 108 -8.56 -0.37 -9.63
CA ALA A 108 -7.88 -1.50 -9.00
C ALA A 108 -6.36 -1.26 -8.94
N ARG A 109 -5.73 -1.72 -7.85
CA ARG A 109 -4.28 -1.75 -7.68
C ARG A 109 -3.88 -3.05 -6.99
N VAL A 110 -2.70 -3.57 -7.34
CA VAL A 110 -2.04 -4.64 -6.59
C VAL A 110 -0.64 -4.18 -6.16
N TRP A 111 -0.35 -4.30 -4.87
CA TRP A 111 0.92 -3.99 -4.24
C TRP A 111 1.58 -5.29 -3.78
N MET A 112 2.89 -5.41 -3.95
CA MET A 112 3.63 -6.66 -3.73
C MET A 112 4.98 -6.43 -3.07
N ASN A 113 5.36 -7.41 -2.25
CA ASN A 113 6.70 -7.63 -1.79
C ASN A 113 7.49 -8.37 -2.87
N LEU A 114 8.72 -7.93 -3.12
CA LEU A 114 9.63 -8.70 -3.95
C LEU A 114 10.41 -9.69 -3.08
N GLY A 115 10.44 -10.94 -3.51
CA GLY A 115 11.37 -11.95 -2.99
C GLY A 115 10.79 -12.84 -1.89
N LYS A 116 11.67 -13.25 -0.98
CA LYS A 116 11.40 -14.24 0.07
C LYS A 116 10.83 -13.60 1.35
N PRO A 117 10.22 -14.43 2.23
CA PRO A 117 10.00 -14.12 3.65
C PRO A 117 11.10 -13.27 4.29
N LEU A 118 10.74 -12.38 5.23
CA LEU A 118 11.70 -11.49 5.91
C LEU A 118 12.45 -12.21 7.02
N ASP A 119 13.25 -13.21 6.64
CA ASP A 119 14.06 -14.02 7.55
C ASP A 119 15.56 -13.71 7.44
N GLN A 120 16.39 -14.44 8.19
CA GLN A 120 17.85 -14.27 8.18
C GLN A 120 18.50 -14.57 6.82
N THR A 121 17.82 -15.26 5.90
CA THR A 121 18.35 -15.53 4.55
C THR A 121 18.50 -14.26 3.72
N ARG A 122 17.80 -13.17 4.09
CA ARG A 122 17.93 -11.85 3.46
C ARG A 122 19.33 -11.26 3.58
N PHE A 123 20.13 -11.67 4.56
CA PHE A 123 21.52 -11.24 4.71
C PHE A 123 22.53 -12.08 3.92
N LEU A 124 22.09 -13.15 3.24
CA LEU A 124 23.02 -14.00 2.47
C LEU A 124 23.59 -13.23 1.26
N PRO A 125 24.88 -13.45 0.93
CA PRO A 125 25.49 -12.82 -0.24
C PRO A 125 24.72 -13.10 -1.53
N GLY A 126 24.56 -12.07 -2.38
CA GLY A 126 23.90 -12.20 -3.69
C GLY A 126 22.38 -12.08 -3.68
N VAL A 127 21.71 -12.10 -2.52
CA VAL A 127 20.24 -12.00 -2.44
C VAL A 127 19.77 -10.61 -2.86
N ALA A 128 20.44 -9.55 -2.41
CA ALA A 128 20.10 -8.18 -2.78
C ALA A 128 20.29 -7.92 -4.28
N GLU A 129 21.39 -8.43 -4.85
CA GLU A 129 21.70 -8.31 -6.27
C GLU A 129 20.66 -9.06 -7.13
N LYS A 130 20.25 -10.25 -6.70
CA LYS A 130 19.20 -11.01 -7.38
C LYS A 130 17.85 -10.29 -7.35
N ASP A 131 17.43 -9.78 -6.19
CA ASP A 131 16.19 -9.02 -6.07
C ASP A 131 16.22 -7.75 -6.95
N LYS A 132 17.38 -7.08 -7.02
CA LYS A 132 17.58 -5.95 -7.92
C LYS A 132 17.34 -6.33 -9.38
N GLU A 133 17.97 -7.41 -9.84
CA GLU A 133 17.82 -7.92 -11.22
C GLU A 133 16.36 -8.27 -11.52
N VAL A 134 15.67 -8.93 -10.59
CA VAL A 134 14.26 -9.28 -10.77
C VAL A 134 13.40 -8.03 -10.91
N LEU A 135 13.58 -7.02 -10.04
CA LEU A 135 12.80 -5.79 -10.13
C LEU A 135 13.04 -5.06 -11.47
N GLN A 136 14.29 -5.04 -11.94
CA GLN A 136 14.64 -4.49 -13.25
C GLN A 136 14.00 -5.29 -14.40
N ASN A 137 13.92 -6.61 -14.30
CA ASN A 137 13.26 -7.45 -15.31
C ASN A 137 11.76 -7.16 -15.41
N ILE A 138 11.09 -7.04 -14.26
CA ILE A 138 9.67 -6.67 -14.19
C ILE A 138 9.46 -5.28 -14.80
N ALA A 139 10.27 -4.29 -14.40
CA ALA A 139 10.18 -2.93 -14.94
C ALA A 139 10.37 -2.90 -16.47
N ARG A 140 11.36 -3.61 -17.00
CA ARG A 140 11.56 -3.74 -18.45
C ARG A 140 10.36 -4.37 -19.16
N ALA A 141 9.77 -5.41 -18.58
CA ALA A 141 8.59 -6.07 -19.15
C ALA A 141 7.37 -5.14 -19.22
N THR A 142 7.28 -4.13 -18.34
CA THR A 142 6.21 -3.11 -18.40
C THR A 142 6.47 -1.99 -19.41
N GLY A 143 7.69 -1.88 -19.94
CA GLY A 143 8.12 -0.70 -20.72
C GLY A 143 8.31 0.56 -19.86
N ALA A 144 8.49 0.40 -18.54
CA ALA A 144 8.65 1.51 -17.61
C ALA A 144 9.99 2.25 -17.78
N ASP A 145 9.98 3.53 -17.40
CA ASP A 145 11.20 4.32 -17.27
C ASP A 145 11.86 4.05 -15.91
N THR A 146 13.09 3.54 -15.93
CA THR A 146 13.78 3.08 -14.72
C THR A 146 14.75 4.09 -14.13
N ARG A 147 14.94 5.28 -14.72
CA ARG A 147 16.05 6.18 -14.34
C ARG A 147 16.07 6.53 -12.85
N TRP A 148 14.93 6.95 -12.29
CA TRP A 148 14.81 7.20 -10.86
C TRP A 148 14.90 5.92 -10.01
N MET A 149 14.36 4.81 -10.51
CA MET A 149 14.48 3.50 -9.84
C MET A 149 15.96 3.10 -9.69
N ASP A 150 16.75 3.25 -10.75
CA ASP A 150 18.17 2.89 -10.77
C ASP A 150 18.99 3.80 -9.84
N CYS A 151 18.66 5.10 -9.77
CA CYS A 151 19.24 6.03 -8.80
C CYS A 151 18.97 5.58 -7.36
N LEU A 152 17.71 5.26 -7.03
CA LEU A 152 17.32 4.82 -5.70
C LEU A 152 17.90 3.46 -5.34
N MET A 153 17.95 2.50 -6.27
CA MET A 153 18.62 1.22 -6.05
C MET A 153 20.10 1.42 -5.71
N LYS A 154 20.81 2.26 -6.49
CA LYS A 154 22.23 2.58 -6.23
C LYS A 154 22.42 3.27 -4.87
N ALA A 155 21.48 4.12 -4.47
CA ALA A 155 21.58 4.87 -3.22
C ALA A 155 21.17 4.05 -2.00
N LEU A 156 20.14 3.20 -2.08
CA LEU A 156 19.45 2.62 -0.93
C LEU A 156 19.75 1.14 -0.71
N PHE A 157 20.10 0.37 -1.76
CA PHE A 157 20.49 -1.03 -1.55
C PHE A 157 21.77 -1.07 -0.70
N LEU A 158 21.79 -2.00 0.25
CA LEU A 158 22.93 -2.19 1.13
C LEU A 158 24.03 -2.93 0.38
N THR A 159 25.27 -2.46 0.50
CA THR A 159 26.43 -3.25 0.06
C THR A 159 26.59 -4.49 0.96
N PRO A 160 27.31 -5.55 0.54
CA PRO A 160 27.55 -6.72 1.39
C PRO A 160 28.13 -6.36 2.77
N ALA A 161 29.07 -5.41 2.83
CA ALA A 161 29.64 -4.93 4.09
C ALA A 161 28.60 -4.20 4.97
N GLN A 162 27.71 -3.41 4.36
CA GLN A 162 26.64 -2.74 5.09
C GLN A 162 25.58 -3.74 5.59
N MET A 163 25.21 -4.74 4.78
CA MET A 163 24.32 -5.81 5.19
C MET A 163 24.89 -6.55 6.40
N GLU A 164 26.17 -6.90 6.37
CA GLU A 164 26.84 -7.56 7.48
C GLU A 164 26.86 -6.68 8.74
N ALA A 165 27.13 -5.38 8.59
CA ALA A 165 27.09 -4.45 9.72
C ALA A 165 25.69 -4.33 10.34
N VAL A 166 24.62 -4.39 9.53
CA VAL A 166 23.23 -4.43 10.02
C VAL A 166 22.94 -5.75 10.73
N ARG A 167 23.39 -6.88 10.17
CA ARG A 167 23.22 -8.21 10.76
C ARG A 167 23.93 -8.33 12.11
N ALA A 168 25.21 -7.92 12.18
CA ALA A 168 26.07 -8.07 13.36
C ALA A 168 25.55 -7.33 14.60
N ARG A 169 24.73 -6.29 14.42
CA ARG A 169 24.07 -5.56 15.52
C ARG A 169 22.63 -6.03 15.79
N ASN A 170 22.23 -7.19 15.26
CA ASN A 170 20.86 -7.70 15.30
C ASN A 170 19.84 -6.70 14.74
N GLY A 171 20.19 -6.04 13.64
CA GLY A 171 19.30 -5.11 12.96
C GLY A 171 18.09 -5.85 12.34
N PRO A 172 16.95 -5.15 12.16
CA PRO A 172 15.77 -5.75 11.54
C PRO A 172 16.04 -6.17 10.09
N VAL A 173 15.35 -7.23 9.68
CA VAL A 173 15.30 -7.68 8.28
C VAL A 173 14.29 -6.82 7.53
N TRP A 174 14.69 -6.28 6.38
CA TRP A 174 13.84 -5.42 5.54
C TRP A 174 13.69 -6.00 4.13
N PRO A 175 12.58 -5.73 3.44
CA PRO A 175 12.54 -5.90 2.00
C PRO A 175 13.53 -4.92 1.36
N PHE A 176 14.23 -5.33 0.30
CA PHE A 176 15.13 -4.41 -0.42
C PHE A 176 14.33 -3.45 -1.29
N SER A 177 13.20 -3.92 -1.80
CA SER A 177 12.29 -3.14 -2.61
C SER A 177 10.88 -3.74 -2.57
N LEU A 178 9.90 -2.92 -2.87
CA LEU A 178 8.49 -3.24 -2.98
C LEU A 178 8.00 -2.64 -4.30
N PHE A 179 6.91 -3.12 -4.85
CA PHE A 179 6.39 -2.56 -6.10
C PHE A 179 4.88 -2.73 -6.21
N CYS A 180 4.25 -1.94 -7.08
CA CYS A 180 2.84 -2.08 -7.36
C CYS A 180 2.50 -1.74 -8.81
N PHE A 181 1.32 -2.19 -9.23
CA PHE A 181 0.72 -1.80 -10.49
C PHE A 181 -0.59 -1.05 -10.26
N ASP A 182 -0.71 0.08 -10.95
CA ASP A 182 -1.99 0.74 -11.18
C ASP A 182 -2.50 0.33 -12.55
N PHE A 183 -3.73 -0.18 -12.59
CA PHE A 183 -4.35 -0.62 -13.83
C PHE A 183 -5.29 0.45 -14.40
N ASP A 184 -5.19 0.71 -15.70
CA ASP A 184 -6.06 1.65 -16.43
C ASP A 184 -6.40 1.06 -17.80
N GLY A 185 -7.51 0.32 -17.89
CA GLY A 185 -7.80 -0.50 -19.07
C GLY A 185 -6.68 -1.51 -19.33
N ALA A 186 -6.13 -1.51 -20.56
CA ALA A 186 -4.97 -2.32 -20.94
C ALA A 186 -3.63 -1.79 -20.36
N ASP A 187 -3.57 -0.52 -19.99
CA ASP A 187 -2.35 0.10 -19.49
C ASP A 187 -2.07 -0.29 -18.04
N ARG A 188 -0.79 -0.38 -17.70
CA ARG A 188 -0.30 -0.64 -16.34
C ARG A 188 0.84 0.30 -16.01
N THR A 189 0.69 1.06 -14.93
CA THR A 189 1.78 1.91 -14.43
C THR A 189 2.46 1.23 -13.26
N MET A 190 3.75 0.96 -13.39
CA MET A 190 4.56 0.41 -12.31
C MET A 190 5.04 1.52 -11.36
N ARG A 191 5.08 1.20 -10.06
CA ARG A 191 5.74 2.02 -9.04
C ARG A 191 6.67 1.14 -8.23
N ALA A 192 7.81 1.68 -7.80
CA ALA A 192 8.77 0.97 -6.96
C ALA A 192 8.98 1.74 -5.65
N TYR A 193 9.23 1.02 -4.56
CA TYR A 193 9.45 1.56 -3.23
C TYR A 193 10.69 0.93 -2.58
N PHE A 194 11.42 1.74 -1.82
CA PHE A 194 12.73 1.42 -1.28
C PHE A 194 12.80 1.86 0.19
N PRO A 195 12.75 0.91 1.13
CA PRO A 195 12.94 1.21 2.55
C PRO A 195 14.35 1.75 2.81
N ALA A 196 14.45 2.71 3.74
CA ALA A 196 15.73 3.23 4.19
C ALA A 196 16.19 2.52 5.46
N VAL A 197 17.39 1.96 5.42
CA VAL A 197 18.01 1.29 6.58
C VAL A 197 19.07 2.20 7.21
N PRO A 198 19.02 2.45 8.54
CA PRO A 198 20.06 3.25 9.22
C PRO A 198 21.43 2.62 9.06
N ARG A 199 22.47 3.39 8.72
CA ARG A 199 23.83 2.86 8.49
C ARG A 199 24.88 3.93 8.58
N GLY A 200 26.11 3.55 8.95
CA GLY A 200 27.25 4.48 8.98
C GLY A 200 27.03 5.71 9.86
N GLY A 201 26.32 5.56 10.99
CA GLY A 201 25.95 6.67 11.87
C GLY A 201 24.79 7.56 11.39
N ARG A 202 24.24 7.29 10.20
CA ARG A 202 23.11 8.02 9.63
C ARG A 202 21.77 7.40 10.04
N THR A 203 20.80 8.26 10.32
CA THR A 203 19.39 7.92 10.54
C THR A 203 18.71 7.50 9.21
N ARG A 204 17.51 6.89 9.29
CA ARG A 204 16.70 6.60 8.08
C ARG A 204 16.38 7.88 7.30
N THR A 205 16.04 8.95 8.03
CA THR A 205 15.76 10.27 7.45
C THR A 205 16.92 10.78 6.61
N GLU A 206 18.13 10.78 7.17
CA GLU A 206 19.32 11.22 6.44
C GLU A 206 19.61 10.33 5.22
N VAL A 207 19.46 9.01 5.34
CA VAL A 207 19.64 8.09 4.21
C VAL A 207 18.62 8.35 3.09
N CYS A 208 17.36 8.65 3.42
CA CYS A 208 16.35 9.06 2.45
C CYS A 208 16.75 10.38 1.77
N LEU A 209 17.14 11.40 2.53
CA LEU A 209 17.50 12.71 1.97
C LEU A 209 18.73 12.61 1.05
N ASP A 210 19.77 11.88 1.46
CA ASP A 210 20.95 11.58 0.63
C ASP A 210 20.60 10.86 -0.69
N ALA A 211 19.54 10.04 -0.69
CA ALA A 211 19.08 9.34 -1.88
C ALA A 211 18.27 10.24 -2.82
N ILE A 212 17.46 11.14 -2.26
CA ILE A 212 16.70 12.14 -3.03
C ILE A 212 17.63 13.09 -3.78
N GLU A 213 18.73 13.52 -3.15
CA GLU A 213 19.75 14.39 -3.77
C GLU A 213 20.42 13.77 -4.99
N LYS A 214 20.36 12.45 -5.14
CA LYS A 214 20.96 11.69 -6.26
C LYS A 214 19.99 11.40 -7.39
N LEU A 215 18.74 11.87 -7.31
CA LEU A 215 17.76 11.64 -8.36
C LEU A 215 18.11 12.43 -9.62
N GLU A 216 18.27 11.71 -10.72
CA GLU A 216 18.51 12.30 -12.02
C GLU A 216 17.80 11.47 -13.12
N PRO A 217 17.32 12.12 -14.20
CA PRO A 217 17.20 13.56 -14.41
C PRO A 217 16.05 14.19 -13.58
N ALA A 218 15.91 15.52 -13.63
CA ALA A 218 14.82 16.30 -13.04
C ALA A 218 14.70 16.30 -11.50
N GLY A 219 15.66 15.73 -10.77
CA GLY A 219 15.68 15.77 -9.31
C GLY A 219 15.79 17.19 -8.75
N GLU A 220 16.48 18.09 -9.46
CA GLU A 220 16.60 19.50 -9.10
C GLU A 220 15.24 20.22 -9.08
N LYS A 221 14.28 19.76 -9.89
CA LYS A 221 12.93 20.32 -9.97
C LYS A 221 12.04 19.92 -8.78
N LEU A 222 12.50 19.00 -7.93
CA LEU A 222 11.81 18.63 -6.69
C LEU A 222 12.10 19.63 -5.56
N LYS A 223 13.16 20.43 -5.69
CA LYS A 223 13.66 21.30 -4.62
C LYS A 223 12.60 22.23 -4.01
N PRO A 224 11.76 22.95 -4.78
CA PRO A 224 10.79 23.86 -4.19
C PRO A 224 9.82 23.18 -3.21
N ALA A 225 9.30 22.01 -3.57
CA ALA A 225 8.45 21.22 -2.68
C ALA A 225 9.24 20.56 -1.54
N LEU A 226 10.47 20.10 -1.80
CA LEU A 226 11.34 19.51 -0.77
C LEU A 226 11.74 20.51 0.32
N ASP A 227 11.89 21.79 0.00
CA ASP A 227 12.22 22.82 0.99
C ASP A 227 11.13 22.93 2.08
N HIS A 228 9.85 22.69 1.75
CA HIS A 228 8.78 22.57 2.76
C HIS A 228 8.98 21.35 3.66
N VAL A 229 9.36 20.20 3.09
CA VAL A 229 9.59 18.95 3.82
C VAL A 229 10.79 19.07 4.76
N LEU A 230 11.91 19.58 4.26
CA LEU A 230 13.13 19.82 5.05
C LEU A 230 12.86 20.82 6.18
N GLY A 231 12.13 21.90 5.87
CA GLY A 231 11.71 22.88 6.87
C GLY A 231 10.86 22.25 7.96
N TYR A 232 9.93 21.36 7.61
CA TYR A 232 9.10 20.62 8.57
C TYR A 232 9.95 19.71 9.45
N LEU A 233 10.75 18.83 8.84
CA LEU A 233 11.56 17.84 9.55
C LEU A 233 12.52 18.49 10.54
N GLY A 234 13.06 19.67 10.24
CA GLY A 234 13.98 20.39 11.14
C GLY A 234 13.39 20.87 12.47
N ASN A 235 12.05 20.94 12.61
CA ASN A 235 11.38 21.36 13.85
C ASN A 235 9.98 20.75 14.00
N ASN A 236 9.82 19.48 13.62
CA ASN A 236 8.53 18.81 13.72
C ASN A 236 8.25 18.39 15.17
N LYS A 237 7.00 18.56 15.63
CA LYS A 237 6.61 18.36 17.04
C LYS A 237 6.42 16.90 17.43
N TYR A 238 6.18 16.03 16.46
CA TYR A 238 5.75 14.65 16.67
C TYR A 238 6.81 13.62 16.26
N GLU A 239 8.07 14.04 16.15
CA GLU A 239 9.21 13.20 15.78
C GLU A 239 9.00 12.41 14.48
N ALA A 240 8.31 13.02 13.52
CA ALA A 240 8.15 12.53 12.16
C ALA A 240 9.50 12.18 11.55
N ALA A 241 9.64 10.92 11.11
CA ALA A 241 10.86 10.41 10.51
C ALA A 241 10.58 9.79 9.15
N LEU A 242 11.50 9.96 8.19
CA LEU A 242 11.35 9.29 6.90
C LEU A 242 11.81 7.83 7.03
N HIS A 243 11.14 6.92 6.34
CA HIS A 243 11.49 5.50 6.38
C HIS A 243 11.49 4.80 5.02
N MET A 244 10.90 5.38 3.98
CA MET A 244 10.83 4.77 2.65
C MET A 244 10.67 5.83 1.55
N LEU A 245 11.23 5.56 0.38
CA LEU A 245 11.01 6.35 -0.84
C LEU A 245 10.26 5.53 -1.87
N GLY A 246 9.30 6.12 -2.56
CA GLY A 246 8.60 5.53 -3.69
C GLY A 246 8.70 6.38 -4.95
N VAL A 247 8.70 5.75 -6.12
CA VAL A 247 8.74 6.45 -7.42
C VAL A 247 7.76 5.84 -8.41
N ASP A 248 7.07 6.70 -9.15
CA ASP A 248 6.31 6.29 -10.34
C ASP A 248 7.32 6.02 -11.48
N LEU A 249 7.28 4.83 -12.09
CA LEU A 249 8.25 4.43 -13.13
C LEU A 249 7.82 4.90 -14.53
N VAL A 250 7.74 6.21 -14.66
CA VAL A 250 7.42 6.94 -15.89
C VAL A 250 8.49 8.00 -16.12
N ASP A 251 8.38 8.75 -17.22
CA ASP A 251 9.25 9.90 -17.51
C ASP A 251 9.49 10.75 -16.23
N PRO A 252 10.74 10.92 -15.76
CA PRO A 252 11.10 11.71 -14.58
C PRO A 252 10.48 13.11 -14.50
N GLU A 253 10.19 13.74 -15.65
CA GLU A 253 9.50 15.04 -15.71
C GLU A 253 8.03 14.99 -15.28
N LYS A 254 7.43 13.79 -15.34
CA LYS A 254 6.04 13.51 -14.97
C LYS A 254 5.92 12.60 -13.76
N ALA A 255 7.02 11.96 -13.37
CA ALA A 255 7.07 11.04 -12.26
C ALA A 255 6.86 11.76 -10.93
N ARG A 256 6.36 11.00 -9.96
CA ARG A 256 6.24 11.46 -8.57
C ARG A 256 7.24 10.74 -7.71
N LEU A 257 7.99 11.52 -6.94
CA LEU A 257 8.68 11.05 -5.75
C LEU A 257 7.67 11.00 -4.60
N LYS A 258 7.65 9.89 -3.87
CA LYS A 258 6.85 9.73 -2.65
C LYS A 258 7.79 9.55 -1.49
N VAL A 259 7.70 10.45 -0.52
CA VAL A 259 8.48 10.39 0.69
C VAL A 259 7.59 9.89 1.82
N TYR A 260 7.85 8.68 2.31
CA TYR A 260 7.06 8.08 3.37
C TYR A 260 7.67 8.38 4.73
N LEU A 261 6.81 8.78 5.67
CA LEU A 261 7.18 9.08 7.04
C LEU A 261 6.24 8.41 8.04
N ASP A 262 6.82 8.03 9.18
CA ASP A 262 6.11 7.50 10.34
C ASP A 262 6.02 8.55 11.44
N VAL A 263 4.88 8.58 12.14
CA VAL A 263 4.66 9.39 13.34
C VAL A 263 4.12 8.50 14.44
N ASN A 264 4.75 8.56 15.62
CA ASN A 264 4.33 7.78 16.79
C ASN A 264 3.21 8.46 17.58
N SER A 265 2.20 8.97 16.87
CA SER A 265 0.99 9.55 17.45
C SER A 265 -0.14 9.43 16.45
N ASN A 266 -1.31 9.06 16.98
CA ASN A 266 -2.55 9.05 16.22
C ASN A 266 -3.55 10.10 16.68
N SER A 267 -3.10 11.17 17.33
CA SER A 267 -3.96 12.29 17.69
C SER A 267 -4.38 13.10 16.46
N TRP A 268 -5.49 13.84 16.58
CA TRP A 268 -5.91 14.74 15.51
C TRP A 268 -4.87 15.82 15.27
N ASN A 269 -4.31 16.39 16.34
CA ASN A 269 -3.31 17.44 16.23
C ASN A 269 -2.04 16.95 15.50
N ALA A 270 -1.62 15.70 15.70
CA ALA A 270 -0.54 15.08 14.94
C ALA A 270 -0.88 14.94 13.45
N ALA A 271 -2.09 14.47 13.13
CA ALA A 271 -2.53 14.37 11.74
C ALA A 271 -2.60 15.73 11.04
N ARG A 272 -3.19 16.74 11.68
CA ARG A 272 -3.23 18.11 11.15
C ARG A 272 -1.82 18.68 10.95
N ASP A 273 -0.92 18.47 11.91
CA ASP A 273 0.46 18.95 11.85
C ASP A 273 1.17 18.37 10.62
N VAL A 274 1.11 17.06 10.39
CA VAL A 274 1.74 16.44 9.21
C VAL A 274 1.06 16.87 7.91
N MET A 275 -0.28 16.86 7.87
CA MET A 275 -1.05 17.22 6.66
C MET A 275 -0.81 18.67 6.21
N THR A 276 -0.33 19.53 7.11
CA THR A 276 0.00 20.94 6.82
C THR A 276 1.51 21.21 6.86
N LEU A 277 2.35 20.18 7.05
CA LEU A 277 3.79 20.31 7.29
C LEU A 277 4.11 21.37 8.37
N GLY A 278 3.40 21.30 9.49
CA GLY A 278 3.49 22.24 10.61
C GLY A 278 3.02 23.64 10.25
N GLY A 279 1.96 23.76 9.43
CA GLY A 279 1.41 25.04 8.95
C GLY A 279 2.16 25.67 7.78
N ARG A 280 3.18 25.00 7.22
CA ARG A 280 3.91 25.46 6.01
C ARG A 280 3.05 25.36 4.75
N LEU A 281 2.11 24.42 4.73
CA LEU A 281 1.06 24.31 3.73
C LEU A 281 -0.22 24.88 4.33
N ASN A 282 -0.59 26.07 3.86
CA ASN A 282 -1.73 26.84 4.37
C ASN A 282 -2.62 27.38 3.24
N ASP A 283 -2.44 26.88 2.03
CA ASP A 283 -3.29 27.21 0.89
C ASP A 283 -4.70 26.62 1.06
N GLU A 284 -5.66 27.19 0.34
CA GLU A 284 -7.08 26.82 0.42
C GLU A 284 -7.31 25.32 0.15
N VAL A 285 -6.58 24.72 -0.79
CA VAL A 285 -6.74 23.31 -1.17
C VAL A 285 -6.28 22.40 -0.04
N THR A 286 -5.12 22.68 0.57
CA THR A 286 -4.61 21.96 1.74
C THR A 286 -5.58 22.05 2.92
N LEU A 287 -6.02 23.27 3.28
CA LEU A 287 -6.91 23.47 4.43
C LEU A 287 -8.27 22.80 4.23
N LYS A 288 -8.81 22.83 3.01
CA LYS A 288 -10.02 22.08 2.65
C LYS A 288 -9.82 20.56 2.76
N GLY A 289 -8.66 20.05 2.36
CA GLY A 289 -8.29 18.65 2.56
C GLY A 289 -8.29 18.25 4.03
N VAL A 290 -7.73 19.11 4.89
CA VAL A 290 -7.72 18.92 6.35
C VAL A 290 -9.15 18.94 6.93
N GLU A 291 -9.99 19.87 6.50
CA GLU A 291 -11.40 19.94 6.92
C GLU A 291 -12.15 18.64 6.56
N ILE A 292 -11.99 18.15 5.33
CA ILE A 292 -12.61 16.89 4.90
C ILE A 292 -12.05 15.72 5.72
N LEU A 293 -10.73 15.66 5.96
CA LEU A 293 -10.12 14.63 6.79
C LEU A 293 -10.71 14.63 8.20
N ARG A 294 -10.93 15.81 8.81
CA ARG A 294 -11.57 15.91 10.13
C ARG A 294 -12.93 15.24 10.16
N SER A 295 -13.73 15.40 9.11
CA SER A 295 -15.08 14.84 9.04
C SER A 295 -15.11 13.30 9.10
N ILE A 296 -14.06 12.63 8.60
CA ILE A 296 -13.91 11.17 8.59
C ILE A 296 -12.96 10.63 9.68
N TRP A 297 -12.27 11.52 10.40
CA TRP A 297 -11.22 11.16 11.36
C TRP A 297 -11.67 10.17 12.45
N PRO A 298 -12.84 10.33 13.10
CA PRO A 298 -13.31 9.37 14.10
C PRO A 298 -13.52 7.97 13.51
N LEU A 299 -13.95 7.88 12.25
CA LEU A 299 -14.18 6.60 11.56
C LEU A 299 -12.88 5.87 11.24
N LEU A 300 -11.82 6.61 10.88
CA LEU A 300 -10.48 6.06 10.64
C LEU A 300 -9.86 5.42 11.90
N ARG A 301 -10.36 5.79 13.08
CA ARG A 301 -9.88 5.32 14.37
C ARG A 301 -10.90 4.46 15.13
N ASP A 302 -12.10 4.24 14.58
CA ASP A 302 -13.21 3.60 15.31
C ASP A 302 -13.46 4.26 16.68
N GLU A 303 -13.64 5.59 16.66
CA GLU A 303 -13.81 6.43 17.84
C GLU A 303 -15.05 7.32 17.74
N PRO A 304 -15.59 7.82 18.88
CA PRO A 304 -16.63 8.84 18.89
C PRO A 304 -16.20 10.16 18.23
N GLU A 305 -17.17 10.97 17.78
CA GLU A 305 -16.87 12.25 17.10
C GLU A 305 -16.24 13.33 18.01
N ASN A 306 -16.48 13.27 19.33
CA ASN A 306 -16.09 14.30 20.30
C ASN A 306 -14.87 13.93 21.14
N THR A 307 -13.97 13.13 20.58
CA THR A 307 -12.72 12.74 21.25
C THR A 307 -11.73 13.90 21.27
N ASP A 308 -10.95 14.01 22.35
CA ASP A 308 -9.90 15.03 22.51
C ASP A 308 -8.89 14.99 21.34
N ASP A 309 -8.55 16.17 20.82
CA ASP A 309 -7.68 16.35 19.67
C ASP A 309 -6.23 15.94 19.93
N ASP A 310 -5.80 15.95 21.19
CA ASP A 310 -4.47 15.48 21.62
C ASP A 310 -4.45 13.98 21.97
N TRP A 311 -5.61 13.33 22.08
CA TRP A 311 -5.68 11.93 22.47
C TRP A 311 -5.27 10.96 21.35
N SER A 312 -4.30 10.11 21.66
CA SER A 312 -3.88 8.98 20.83
C SER A 312 -4.46 7.67 21.36
N LYS A 313 -5.15 6.94 20.48
CA LYS A 313 -5.66 5.59 20.73
C LYS A 313 -4.51 4.60 20.83
N PRO A 314 -4.38 3.82 21.91
CA PRO A 314 -3.36 2.78 21.98
C PRO A 314 -3.52 1.76 20.84
N PRO A 315 -2.43 1.36 20.16
CA PRO A 315 -2.51 0.30 19.15
C PRO A 315 -2.86 -1.03 19.82
N VAL A 316 -3.73 -1.82 19.18
CA VAL A 316 -4.10 -3.14 19.71
C VAL A 316 -3.02 -4.18 19.45
N ILE A 317 -2.21 -4.02 18.41
CA ILE A 317 -1.06 -4.88 18.15
C ILE A 317 0.23 -4.10 18.49
N PRO A 318 0.85 -4.35 19.67
CA PRO A 318 1.92 -3.53 20.19
C PRO A 318 3.27 -3.70 19.47
N SER A 319 3.46 -4.78 18.70
CA SER A 319 4.74 -5.18 18.10
C SER A 319 4.79 -5.07 16.57
N VAL A 320 3.83 -4.39 15.94
CA VAL A 320 3.81 -4.23 14.48
C VAL A 320 4.30 -2.84 14.06
N SER A 321 4.88 -2.75 12.85
CA SER A 321 5.52 -1.53 12.31
C SER A 321 4.56 -0.35 11.99
N PHE A 322 3.37 -0.33 12.58
CA PHE A 322 2.30 0.67 12.36
C PHE A 322 1.59 1.03 13.68
N PRO A 323 2.29 1.42 14.77
CA PRO A 323 1.61 1.76 16.03
C PRO A 323 0.87 3.12 15.99
N GLY A 324 1.23 3.99 15.03
CA GLY A 324 0.63 5.31 14.81
C GLY A 324 0.11 5.48 13.38
N GLN A 325 0.51 6.55 12.70
CA GLN A 325 0.09 6.89 11.33
C GLN A 325 1.30 6.89 10.43
N GLN A 326 1.06 6.47 9.20
CA GLN A 326 2.00 6.72 8.12
C GLN A 326 1.45 7.80 7.20
N TYR A 327 2.36 8.52 6.58
CA TYR A 327 2.03 9.53 5.59
C TYR A 327 2.93 9.36 4.39
N SER A 328 2.44 9.72 3.21
CA SER A 328 3.27 9.98 2.05
C SER A 328 3.15 11.43 1.62
N ILE A 329 4.31 12.02 1.35
CA ILE A 329 4.45 13.32 0.71
C ILE A 329 4.75 13.05 -0.76
N GLU A 330 3.80 13.32 -1.64
CA GLU A 330 3.94 13.08 -3.08
C GLU A 330 4.37 14.38 -3.78
N ILE A 331 5.53 14.34 -4.44
CA ILE A 331 6.17 15.48 -5.12
C ILE A 331 6.32 15.15 -6.60
N THR A 332 5.72 15.96 -7.46
CA THR A 332 5.94 15.90 -8.91
C THR A 332 7.00 16.93 -9.29
N ALA A 333 7.90 16.60 -10.21
CA ALA A 333 8.87 17.55 -10.75
C ALA A 333 8.17 18.83 -11.23
N GLY A 334 8.68 19.99 -10.79
CA GLY A 334 8.14 21.31 -11.15
C GLY A 334 6.95 21.77 -10.32
N SER A 335 6.38 20.94 -9.45
CA SER A 335 5.39 21.39 -8.45
C SER A 335 6.10 22.05 -7.27
N SER A 336 5.63 23.22 -6.84
CA SER A 336 6.11 23.86 -5.62
C SER A 336 5.42 23.36 -4.36
N ILE A 337 4.20 22.84 -4.49
CA ILE A 337 3.40 22.36 -3.37
C ILE A 337 3.33 20.83 -3.42
N PRO A 338 3.77 20.10 -2.37
CA PRO A 338 3.61 18.67 -2.28
C PRO A 338 2.16 18.29 -1.90
N GLU A 339 1.70 17.12 -2.36
CA GLU A 339 0.44 16.53 -1.91
C GLU A 339 0.69 15.62 -0.71
N ILE A 340 -0.11 15.73 0.37
CA ILE A 340 0.02 14.86 1.55
C ILE A 340 -1.10 13.83 1.56
N LYS A 341 -0.73 12.58 1.85
CA LYS A 341 -1.65 11.45 2.03
C LYS A 341 -1.42 10.78 3.37
N ILE A 342 -2.49 10.55 4.12
CA ILE A 342 -2.47 9.79 5.37
C ILE A 342 -2.82 8.32 5.12
N TYR A 343 -2.23 7.43 5.91
CA TYR A 343 -2.44 5.99 5.94
C TYR A 343 -2.84 5.62 7.38
N ALA A 344 -4.12 5.32 7.59
CA ALA A 344 -4.67 4.90 8.87
C ALA A 344 -4.76 3.37 8.92
N PRO A 345 -3.99 2.69 9.79
CA PRO A 345 -4.04 1.23 9.91
C PRO A 345 -5.33 0.81 10.63
N LEU A 346 -6.42 0.60 9.88
CA LEU A 346 -7.73 0.35 10.47
C LEU A 346 -7.72 -0.89 11.38
N MET A 347 -6.94 -1.92 11.00
CA MET A 347 -6.65 -3.11 11.82
C MET A 347 -6.18 -2.81 13.26
N GLN A 348 -5.52 -1.67 13.48
CA GLN A 348 -5.02 -1.29 14.82
C GLN A 348 -6.12 -0.75 15.70
N PHE A 349 -7.19 -0.23 15.09
CA PHE A 349 -8.12 0.63 15.78
C PHE A 349 -9.52 0.03 15.88
N THR A 350 -9.98 -0.70 14.86
CA THR A 350 -11.31 -1.30 14.87
C THR A 350 -11.37 -2.52 15.78
N LYS A 351 -12.49 -2.71 16.50
CA LYS A 351 -12.67 -3.87 17.39
C LYS A 351 -12.99 -5.17 16.66
N THR A 352 -13.85 -5.10 15.65
CA THR A 352 -14.34 -6.27 14.88
C THR A 352 -14.34 -5.96 13.39
N THR A 353 -14.46 -7.00 12.55
CA THR A 353 -14.60 -6.85 11.09
C THR A 353 -15.85 -6.04 10.72
N GLN A 354 -16.99 -6.30 11.37
CA GLN A 354 -18.25 -5.60 11.09
C GLN A 354 -18.15 -4.10 11.40
N ARG A 355 -17.40 -3.72 12.46
CA ARG A 355 -17.14 -2.32 12.77
C ARG A 355 -16.30 -1.65 11.70
N ALA A 356 -15.26 -2.32 11.22
CA ALA A 356 -14.44 -1.84 10.11
C ALA A 356 -15.26 -1.64 8.84
N GLU A 357 -16.10 -2.61 8.45
CA GLU A 357 -17.03 -2.48 7.30
C GLU A 357 -17.94 -1.27 7.42
N GLN A 358 -18.61 -1.12 8.58
CA GLN A 358 -19.49 0.01 8.85
C GLN A 358 -18.75 1.34 8.74
N ASN A 359 -17.52 1.43 9.25
CA ASN A 359 -16.71 2.63 9.15
C ASN A 359 -16.34 2.92 7.69
N MET A 360 -15.98 1.90 6.89
CA MET A 360 -15.70 2.07 5.46
C MET A 360 -16.90 2.62 4.67
N TYR A 361 -18.11 2.09 4.91
CA TYR A 361 -19.33 2.63 4.29
C TYR A 361 -19.55 4.09 4.68
N LYS A 362 -19.46 4.41 5.97
CA LYS A 362 -19.64 5.77 6.49
C LYS A 362 -18.57 6.74 5.98
N ILE A 363 -17.33 6.29 5.82
CA ILE A 363 -16.25 7.09 5.21
C ILE A 363 -16.66 7.48 3.79
N LEU A 364 -17.05 6.51 2.95
CA LEU A 364 -17.47 6.82 1.58
C LEU A 364 -18.71 7.72 1.54
N GLN A 365 -19.66 7.53 2.46
CA GLN A 365 -20.84 8.42 2.59
C GLN A 365 -20.43 9.86 2.93
N LYS A 366 -19.56 10.07 3.94
CA LYS A 366 -19.07 11.41 4.30
C LYS A 366 -18.24 12.04 3.19
N LEU A 367 -17.55 11.23 2.39
CA LEU A 367 -16.84 11.68 1.19
C LEU A 367 -17.75 11.89 -0.02
N ASN A 368 -19.08 11.71 0.10
CA ASN A 368 -20.06 11.79 -0.99
C ASN A 368 -19.77 10.83 -2.16
N HIS A 369 -19.16 9.68 -1.87
CA HIS A 369 -18.89 8.66 -2.89
C HIS A 369 -20.05 7.64 -2.95
N PRO A 370 -20.62 7.36 -4.14
CA PRO A 370 -21.87 6.58 -4.26
C PRO A 370 -21.76 5.14 -3.73
N TRP A 371 -20.55 4.58 -3.70
CA TRP A 371 -20.31 3.23 -3.16
C TRP A 371 -20.53 3.12 -1.64
N GLY A 372 -20.63 4.25 -0.93
CA GLY A 372 -20.99 4.25 0.49
C GLY A 372 -22.43 3.82 0.76
N SER A 373 -23.31 3.84 -0.25
CA SER A 373 -24.76 3.58 -0.04
C SER A 373 -25.40 2.66 -1.09
N ASN A 374 -24.74 2.36 -2.20
CA ASN A 374 -25.35 1.61 -3.31
C ASN A 374 -25.06 0.08 -3.31
N GLY A 375 -24.43 -0.45 -2.27
CA GLY A 375 -24.07 -1.87 -2.15
C GLY A 375 -22.84 -2.32 -2.95
N LYS A 376 -22.26 -1.48 -3.84
CA LYS A 376 -21.10 -1.88 -4.65
C LYS A 376 -19.88 -2.23 -3.83
N LEU A 377 -19.61 -1.49 -2.75
CA LEU A 377 -18.47 -1.81 -1.88
C LEU A 377 -18.65 -3.19 -1.23
N GLU A 378 -19.86 -3.51 -0.73
CA GLU A 378 -20.17 -4.82 -0.16
C GLU A 378 -19.95 -5.93 -1.20
N THR A 379 -20.49 -5.76 -2.41
CA THR A 379 -20.30 -6.72 -3.51
C THR A 379 -18.82 -6.93 -3.82
N ALA A 380 -18.04 -5.86 -3.90
CA ALA A 380 -16.61 -5.93 -4.18
C ALA A 380 -15.84 -6.66 -3.06
N MET A 381 -16.14 -6.36 -1.80
CA MET A 381 -15.49 -7.03 -0.66
C MET A 381 -15.83 -8.52 -0.62
N LYS A 382 -17.09 -8.91 -0.85
CA LYS A 382 -17.49 -10.32 -0.94
C LYS A 382 -16.78 -11.05 -2.07
N ALA A 383 -16.65 -10.39 -3.22
CA ALA A 383 -16.01 -10.96 -4.40
C ALA A 383 -14.51 -11.23 -4.16
N MET A 384 -13.82 -10.42 -3.36
CA MET A 384 -12.39 -10.57 -3.07
C MET A 384 -12.08 -11.43 -1.85
N CYS A 385 -12.90 -11.33 -0.80
CA CYS A 385 -12.61 -11.87 0.54
C CYS A 385 -13.60 -12.95 0.99
N GLY A 386 -14.66 -13.24 0.22
CA GLY A 386 -15.73 -14.14 0.62
C GLY A 386 -16.65 -13.54 1.69
N GLU A 387 -17.28 -14.38 2.51
CA GLU A 387 -18.21 -13.94 3.56
C GLU A 387 -17.53 -13.12 4.67
N GLU A 388 -16.22 -13.28 4.85
CA GLU A 388 -15.43 -12.50 5.80
C GLU A 388 -14.77 -11.30 5.11
N MET A 389 -15.58 -10.31 4.77
CA MET A 389 -15.27 -9.18 3.89
C MET A 389 -14.09 -8.29 4.31
N VAL A 390 -13.59 -8.43 5.55
CA VAL A 390 -12.51 -7.60 6.13
C VAL A 390 -11.36 -8.44 6.67
N ARG A 391 -11.37 -9.77 6.43
CA ARG A 391 -10.19 -10.59 6.76
C ARG A 391 -9.00 -10.08 5.95
N GLY A 392 -7.99 -9.53 6.63
CA GLY A 392 -6.83 -8.92 6.00
C GLY A 392 -6.97 -7.45 5.57
N LEU A 393 -7.97 -6.69 6.05
CA LEU A 393 -8.01 -5.24 5.82
C LEU A 393 -6.84 -4.57 6.56
N GLY A 394 -5.92 -3.98 5.80
CA GLY A 394 -4.73 -3.35 6.34
C GLY A 394 -4.93 -1.90 6.72
N VAL A 395 -5.17 -1.08 5.70
CA VAL A 395 -5.03 0.37 5.77
C VAL A 395 -6.14 1.07 4.99
N VAL A 396 -6.62 2.19 5.53
CA VAL A 396 -7.43 3.16 4.79
C VAL A 396 -6.61 4.42 4.59
N THR A 397 -6.58 4.96 3.38
CA THR A 397 -5.84 6.21 3.10
C THR A 397 -6.76 7.37 2.82
N PHE A 398 -6.26 8.59 2.97
CA PHE A 398 -6.95 9.78 2.53
C PHE A 398 -5.98 10.83 1.98
N SER A 399 -6.37 11.50 0.91
CA SER A 399 -5.73 12.69 0.37
C SER A 399 -6.77 13.54 -0.36
N TYR A 400 -6.47 14.81 -0.58
CA TYR A 400 -7.33 15.72 -1.32
C TYR A 400 -6.52 16.50 -2.35
N SER A 401 -7.08 16.66 -3.55
CA SER A 401 -6.61 17.64 -4.52
C SER A 401 -7.78 18.15 -5.34
N GLU A 402 -7.67 19.33 -5.95
CA GLU A 402 -8.75 19.85 -6.80
C GLU A 402 -9.04 18.93 -7.99
N LYS A 403 -8.00 18.30 -8.54
CA LYS A 403 -8.11 17.40 -9.70
C LYS A 403 -8.91 16.14 -9.37
N LYS A 404 -8.66 15.52 -8.22
CA LYS A 404 -9.25 14.22 -7.83
C LYS A 404 -10.41 14.35 -6.84
N GLY A 405 -10.60 15.53 -6.26
CA GLY A 405 -11.43 15.71 -5.07
C GLY A 405 -10.90 14.88 -3.90
N ALA A 406 -11.79 14.42 -3.03
CA ALA A 406 -11.44 13.44 -2.01
C ALA A 406 -11.00 12.13 -2.68
N TYR A 407 -9.84 11.63 -2.27
CA TYR A 407 -9.24 10.38 -2.73
C TYR A 407 -8.96 9.49 -1.51
N THR A 408 -9.53 8.30 -1.51
CA THR A 408 -9.32 7.30 -0.44
C THR A 408 -9.03 5.95 -1.05
N THR A 409 -8.13 5.18 -0.45
CA THR A 409 -7.83 3.81 -0.88
C THR A 409 -8.14 2.87 0.26
N PHE A 410 -8.90 1.81 -0.04
CA PHE A 410 -9.11 0.70 0.87
C PHE A 410 -8.23 -0.46 0.43
N TYR A 411 -7.40 -0.95 1.36
CA TYR A 411 -6.44 -2.01 1.12
C TYR A 411 -6.92 -3.32 1.73
N PHE A 412 -6.98 -4.35 0.89
CA PHE A 412 -7.46 -5.68 1.22
C PHE A 412 -6.33 -6.67 1.02
N SER A 413 -6.16 -7.59 1.97
CA SER A 413 -5.27 -8.74 1.80
C SER A 413 -6.10 -9.99 1.53
N PRO A 414 -6.26 -10.39 0.26
CA PRO A 414 -6.91 -11.64 -0.05
C PRO A 414 -6.14 -12.79 0.59
N LEU A 415 -6.86 -13.78 1.10
CA LEU A 415 -6.26 -14.87 1.85
C LEU A 415 -5.61 -15.89 0.94
N THR A 416 -4.46 -16.39 1.36
CA THR A 416 -3.78 -17.55 0.79
C THR A 416 -4.22 -18.81 1.54
N ASN A 417 -4.02 -20.00 0.93
CA ASN A 417 -4.28 -21.29 1.59
C ASN A 417 -3.41 -21.52 2.86
N TYR A 418 -2.40 -20.68 3.06
CA TYR A 418 -1.53 -20.68 4.23
C TYR A 418 -2.13 -19.96 5.42
N ASP A 419 -2.87 -18.87 5.17
CA ASP A 419 -3.47 -18.05 6.21
C ASP A 419 -4.55 -18.84 7.00
N ASP A 420 -5.07 -19.92 6.42
CA ASP A 420 -5.95 -20.88 7.10
C ASP A 420 -5.18 -21.98 7.87
N LYS A 421 -3.93 -22.26 7.50
CA LYS A 421 -3.10 -23.34 8.09
C LYS A 421 -2.24 -22.84 9.24
N VAL A 422 -1.70 -21.64 9.13
CA VAL A 422 -0.92 -21.00 10.18
C VAL A 422 -1.82 -19.97 10.80
N GLN A 423 -2.41 -20.31 11.95
CA GLN A 423 -3.18 -19.36 12.75
C GLN A 423 -2.24 -18.23 13.18
N PHE A 424 -2.11 -17.21 12.35
CA PHE A 424 -1.30 -16.05 12.66
C PHE A 424 -1.94 -15.32 13.84
N ASN A 425 -1.19 -15.22 14.93
CA ASN A 425 -1.63 -14.60 16.18
C ASN A 425 -1.76 -13.06 16.10
N TYR A 426 -1.69 -12.47 14.91
CA TYR A 426 -1.92 -11.04 14.76
C TYR A 426 -3.41 -10.78 14.55
N ARG A 427 -4.10 -10.63 15.69
CA ARG A 427 -5.48 -10.16 15.85
C ARG A 427 -6.43 -10.61 14.75
N ASP A 428 -6.95 -11.81 14.91
CA ASP A 428 -8.12 -12.27 14.16
C ASP A 428 -9.36 -11.46 14.60
N LEU A 429 -9.74 -10.45 13.81
CA LEU A 429 -10.92 -9.62 14.05
C LEU A 429 -12.24 -10.42 14.01
N SER A 430 -12.23 -11.65 13.48
CA SER A 430 -13.40 -12.55 13.49
C SER A 430 -13.60 -13.26 14.83
N LYS A 431 -12.56 -13.35 15.67
CA LYS A 431 -12.58 -13.99 16.99
C LYS A 431 -12.79 -12.99 18.14
N ALA A 432 -12.92 -11.69 17.84
CA ALA A 432 -12.97 -10.59 18.81
C ALA A 432 -14.39 -10.14 19.16
#